data_AF-A0A8D8Q7Z3-F1
#
_entry.id   AF-A0A8D8Q7Z3-F1
#
_cell.length_a   1.000
_cell.length_b   1.000
_cell.length_c   1.000
_cell.angle_alpha   90.00
_cell.angle_beta   90.00
_cell.angle_gamma   90.00
#
_symmetry.space_group_name_H-M   'P 1'
#
loop_
_entity.id
_entity.type
_entity.pdbx_description
1 polymer ?
#
loop_
_entity_poly.entity_id
_entity_poly.type
_entity_poly.pdbx_seq_one_letter_code
_entity_poly.pdbx_strand_id
1 'polypeptide(L)'
;MNPVPYGYVDLNADFSKFTTKEIIKTLNVFIEYGYRVIAVNTFVDMESLASQPSKPKKKKSGPVEDPVPCPQRFDVPEDISNKIEILRRVTVKYSEPGQIIKLRDSKNFKQYQVFAVQPSTLNAFSHACSTLEVDLISLSCREKLPFTIPRKMYQVAVQRGNNNKSSVTQW
;
A
#
# COMPACT_ATOMS: atom_id res chain seq x y z
N MET A 1 -14.27 25.28 0.49
CA MET A 1 -13.09 24.39 0.50
C MET A 1 -12.64 24.31 1.94
N ASN A 2 -12.61 23.12 2.54
CA ASN A 2 -11.98 22.95 3.85
C ASN A 2 -10.48 23.27 3.69
N PRO A 3 -9.86 24.03 4.61
CA PRO A 3 -8.44 24.37 4.50
C PRO A 3 -7.64 23.07 4.46
N VAL A 4 -6.72 22.95 3.50
CA VAL A 4 -5.74 21.86 3.49
C VAL A 4 -4.95 22.01 4.78
N PRO A 5 -4.95 21.02 5.70
CA PRO A 5 -4.23 21.16 6.95
C PRO A 5 -2.73 21.27 6.63
N TYR A 6 -2.13 22.43 6.91
CA TYR A 6 -0.68 22.61 6.82
C TYR A 6 0.00 21.60 7.76
N GLY A 7 0.86 20.74 7.21
CA GLY A 7 1.67 19.81 8.00
C GLY A 7 2.32 18.70 7.17
N TYR A 8 3.13 17.87 7.83
CA TYR A 8 3.86 16.78 7.18
C TYR A 8 2.95 15.58 6.89
N VAL A 9 3.35 14.79 5.89
CA VAL A 9 2.64 13.60 5.45
C VAL A 9 3.61 12.41 5.47
N ASP A 10 3.24 11.33 6.16
CA ASP A 10 3.95 10.05 6.09
C ASP A 10 3.04 9.04 5.38
N LEU A 11 3.49 8.47 4.25
CA LEU A 11 2.67 7.54 3.48
C LEU A 11 3.01 6.06 3.77
N ASN A 12 3.80 5.73 4.79
CA ASN A 12 4.29 4.37 4.99
C ASN A 12 4.45 3.95 6.47
N ALA A 13 3.51 4.33 7.33
CA ALA A 13 3.50 3.89 8.72
C ALA A 13 3.18 2.38 8.84
N ASP A 14 3.85 1.67 9.75
CA ASP A 14 3.59 0.27 10.05
C ASP A 14 3.14 0.12 11.51
N PHE A 15 1.86 -0.24 11.70
CA PHE A 15 1.27 -0.52 13.01
C PHE A 15 0.90 -2.00 13.20
N SER A 16 1.36 -2.90 12.31
CA SER A 16 0.98 -4.32 12.30
C SER A 16 1.30 -5.05 13.61
N LYS A 17 2.29 -4.56 14.36
CA LYS A 17 2.74 -5.14 15.65
C LYS A 17 2.36 -4.30 16.86
N PHE A 18 1.68 -3.17 16.68
CA PHE A 18 1.42 -2.24 17.77
C PHE A 18 0.09 -2.55 18.47
N THR A 19 0.10 -2.45 19.79
CA THR A 19 -1.12 -2.39 20.60
C THR A 19 -1.81 -1.04 20.43
N THR A 20 -3.10 -0.94 20.78
CA THR A 20 -3.84 0.33 20.73
C THR A 20 -3.14 1.44 21.52
N LYS A 21 -2.55 1.12 22.68
CA LYS A 21 -1.80 2.08 23.49
C LYS A 21 -0.55 2.60 22.77
N GLU A 22 0.19 1.74 22.09
CA GLU A 22 1.38 2.12 21.31
C GLU A 22 1.00 2.94 20.08
N ILE A 23 -0.11 2.63 19.43
CA ILE A 23 -0.65 3.41 18.31
C ILE A 23 -0.99 4.82 18.79
N ILE A 24 -1.78 4.96 19.86
CA ILE A 24 -2.14 6.27 20.43
C ILE A 24 -0.89 7.07 20.81
N LYS A 25 0.09 6.44 21.47
CA LYS A 25 1.36 7.08 21.82
C LYS A 25 2.09 7.59 20.58
N THR A 26 2.17 6.77 19.53
CA THR A 26 2.86 7.11 18.28
C THR A 26 2.14 8.22 17.51
N LEU A 27 0.81 8.21 17.47
CA LEU A 27 0.01 9.27 16.86
C LEU A 27 0.24 10.63 17.52
N ASN A 28 0.35 10.66 18.86
CA ASN A 28 0.66 11.90 19.57
C ASN A 28 2.05 12.45 19.19
N VAL A 29 3.06 11.57 19.05
CA VAL A 29 4.40 11.98 18.57
C VAL A 29 4.34 12.52 17.15
N PHE A 30 3.59 11.88 16.24
CA PHE A 30 3.38 12.41 14.90
C PHE A 30 2.76 13.82 14.92
N ILE A 31 1.72 14.03 15.73
CA ILE A 31 1.05 15.33 15.88
C ILE A 31 2.02 16.39 16.39
N GLU A 32 2.81 16.06 17.42
CA GLU A 32 3.83 16.93 18.03
C GLU A 32 4.89 17.36 17.02
N TYR A 33 5.33 16.44 16.16
CA TYR A 33 6.28 16.73 15.07
C TYR A 33 5.63 17.39 13.83
N GLY A 34 4.34 17.73 13.90
CA GLY A 34 3.66 18.49 12.85
C GLY A 34 3.12 17.65 11.70
N TYR A 35 3.06 16.32 11.84
CA TYR A 35 2.35 15.48 10.86
C TYR A 35 0.84 15.68 10.97
N ARG A 36 0.16 15.65 9.82
CA ARG A 36 -1.29 15.81 9.72
C ARG A 36 -1.96 14.69 8.96
N VAL A 37 -1.21 13.96 8.14
CA VAL A 37 -1.71 12.79 7.41
C VAL A 37 -0.70 11.68 7.57
N ILE A 38 -1.17 10.51 7.97
CA ILE A 38 -0.39 9.28 7.90
C ILE A 38 -1.12 8.23 7.07
N ALA A 39 -0.41 7.37 6.36
CA ALA A 39 -1.00 6.20 5.73
C ALA A 39 -0.42 4.93 6.34
N VAL A 40 -1.29 4.14 6.97
CA VAL A 40 -0.89 2.85 7.56
C VAL A 40 -0.86 1.80 6.46
N ASN A 41 0.30 1.22 6.24
CA ASN A 41 0.57 0.30 5.15
C ASN A 41 0.24 -1.14 5.54
N THR A 42 -0.54 -1.81 4.69
CA THR A 42 -0.71 -3.26 4.70
C THR A 42 0.06 -3.86 3.54
N PHE A 43 1.01 -4.75 3.82
CA PHE A 43 1.84 -5.38 2.80
C PHE A 43 1.25 -6.73 2.36
N VAL A 44 1.12 -6.92 1.05
CA VAL A 44 0.59 -8.16 0.44
C VAL A 44 1.62 -8.71 -0.54
N ASP A 45 2.06 -9.95 -0.33
CA ASP A 45 2.94 -10.65 -1.27
C ASP A 45 2.15 -11.68 -2.09
N MET A 46 1.96 -11.40 -3.38
CA MET A 46 1.19 -12.25 -4.30
C MET A 46 1.83 -13.63 -4.52
N GLU A 47 3.14 -13.77 -4.30
CA GLU A 47 3.82 -15.07 -4.38
C GLU A 47 3.41 -15.97 -3.21
N SER A 48 3.34 -15.41 -2.01
CA SER A 48 2.94 -16.14 -0.79
C SER A 48 1.46 -16.58 -0.79
N LEU A 49 0.61 -15.82 -1.49
CA LEU A 49 -0.80 -16.16 -1.71
C LEU A 49 -0.98 -17.32 -2.69
N ALA A 50 -0.06 -17.48 -3.65
CA ALA A 50 -0.11 -18.56 -4.65
C ALA A 50 0.45 -19.89 -4.13
N SER A 51 1.37 -19.85 -3.17
CA SER A 51 2.03 -21.04 -2.60
C SER A 51 1.27 -21.71 -1.46
N GLN A 52 0.11 -21.21 -1.06
CA GLN A 52 -0.76 -21.94 -0.13
C GLN A 52 -1.24 -23.23 -0.81
N PRO A 53 -0.84 -24.42 -0.33
CA PRO A 53 -1.23 -25.67 -0.97
C PRO A 53 -2.76 -25.73 -0.99
N SER A 54 -3.33 -25.98 -2.18
CA SER A 54 -4.71 -26.37 -2.33
C SER A 54 -4.92 -27.70 -1.59
N LYS A 55 -5.13 -27.66 -0.27
CA LYS A 55 -5.68 -28.80 0.44
C LYS A 55 -6.96 -29.19 -0.30
N PRO A 56 -7.19 -30.48 -0.62
CA PRO A 56 -8.39 -30.91 -1.31
C PRO A 56 -9.59 -30.49 -0.45
N LYS A 57 -10.29 -29.44 -0.88
CA LYS A 57 -11.46 -28.93 -0.16
C LYS A 57 -12.57 -29.97 -0.30
N LYS A 58 -12.75 -30.80 0.75
CA LYS A 58 -14.10 -31.30 1.09
C LYS A 58 -15.03 -30.07 1.03
N LYS A 59 -16.06 -30.13 0.18
CA LYS A 59 -17.07 -29.07 -0.01
C LYS A 59 -17.57 -28.58 1.35
N LYS A 60 -16.98 -27.50 1.86
CA LYS A 60 -17.59 -26.63 2.86
C LYS A 60 -17.96 -25.36 2.10
N SER A 61 -19.26 -25.17 1.93
CA SER A 61 -19.92 -23.97 1.44
C SER A 61 -19.73 -22.80 2.41
N GLY A 62 -18.47 -22.41 2.63
CA GLY A 62 -18.10 -21.19 3.33
C GLY A 62 -17.78 -20.08 2.34
N PRO A 63 -17.88 -18.79 2.74
CA PRO A 63 -17.49 -17.67 1.88
C PRO A 63 -16.04 -17.84 1.42
N VAL A 64 -15.77 -17.62 0.13
CA VAL A 64 -14.40 -17.52 -0.39
C VAL A 64 -13.75 -16.33 0.33
N GLU A 65 -12.71 -16.59 1.12
CA GLU A 65 -11.94 -15.52 1.77
C GLU A 65 -11.28 -14.63 0.72
N ASP A 66 -11.35 -13.32 0.94
CA ASP A 66 -10.80 -12.31 0.04
C ASP A 66 -9.26 -12.39 0.03
N PRO A 67 -8.60 -12.35 -1.15
CA PRO A 67 -7.13 -12.48 -1.23
C PRO A 67 -6.37 -11.31 -0.61
N VAL A 68 -7.02 -10.16 -0.39
CA VAL A 68 -6.41 -8.99 0.23
C VAL A 68 -6.90 -8.91 1.68
N PRO A 69 -6.02 -8.70 2.67
CA PRO A 69 -6.43 -8.48 4.06
C PRO A 69 -7.37 -7.28 4.17
N CYS A 70 -8.37 -7.40 5.06
CA CYS A 70 -9.23 -6.26 5.41
C CYS A 70 -8.36 -5.17 6.03
N PRO A 71 -8.46 -3.90 5.59
CA PRO A 71 -7.70 -2.82 6.19
C PRO A 71 -7.96 -2.73 7.70
N GLN A 72 -6.90 -2.63 8.50
CA GLN A 72 -7.03 -2.44 9.93
C GLN A 72 -7.73 -1.11 10.24
N ARG A 73 -8.64 -1.14 11.22
CA ARG A 73 -9.27 0.06 11.78
C ARG A 73 -8.75 0.24 13.19
N PHE A 74 -8.50 1.49 13.55
CA PHE A 74 -7.96 1.86 14.85
C PHE A 74 -9.03 2.61 15.61
N ASP A 75 -9.30 2.18 16.84
CA ASP A 75 -10.13 2.93 17.76
C ASP A 75 -9.29 4.08 18.34
N VAL A 76 -9.37 5.23 17.70
CA VAL A 76 -8.57 6.42 18.03
C VAL A 76 -9.48 7.44 18.70
N PRO A 77 -9.11 7.94 19.89
CA PRO A 77 -9.84 9.01 20.57
C PRO A 77 -10.09 10.23 19.68
N GLU A 78 -11.25 10.87 19.84
CA GLU A 78 -11.70 11.98 19.01
C GLU A 78 -10.76 13.20 19.06
N ASP A 79 -10.12 13.44 20.21
CA ASP A 79 -9.14 14.51 20.40
C ASP A 79 -7.83 14.31 19.60
N ILE A 80 -7.57 13.07 19.15
CA ILE A 80 -6.45 12.70 18.28
C ILE A 80 -6.91 12.66 16.83
N SER A 81 -8.03 12.01 16.52
CA SER A 81 -8.53 11.86 15.14
C SER A 81 -8.91 13.19 14.49
N ASN A 82 -9.25 14.22 15.28
CA ASN A 82 -9.45 15.59 14.80
C ASN A 82 -8.15 16.34 14.45
N LYS A 83 -6.97 15.82 14.84
CA LYS A 83 -5.66 16.46 14.63
C LYS A 83 -4.81 15.76 13.57
N ILE A 84 -5.09 14.49 13.28
CA ILE A 84 -4.35 13.69 12.30
C ILE A 84 -5.28 12.76 11.52
N GLU A 85 -5.19 12.82 10.20
CA GLU A 85 -5.91 11.93 9.29
C GLU A 85 -5.13 10.62 9.10
N ILE A 86 -5.84 9.49 9.25
CA ILE A 86 -5.26 8.16 9.09
C ILE A 86 -5.81 7.50 7.84
N LEU A 87 -4.98 7.45 6.81
CA LEU A 87 -5.23 6.76 5.55
C LEU A 87 -4.88 5.29 5.66
N ARG A 88 -5.50 4.50 4.77
CA ARG A 88 -5.27 3.05 4.66
C ARG A 88 -4.53 2.82 3.36
N ARG A 89 -3.27 2.41 3.43
CA ARG A 89 -2.44 2.08 2.27
C ARG A 89 -2.32 0.58 2.13
N VAL A 90 -2.35 0.08 0.91
CA VAL A 90 -1.93 -1.29 0.59
C VAL A 90 -0.72 -1.23 -0.32
N THR A 91 0.32 -2.01 -0.01
CA THR A 91 1.46 -2.23 -0.90
C THR A 91 1.45 -3.67 -1.38
N VAL A 92 1.30 -3.86 -2.69
CA VAL A 92 1.27 -5.19 -3.30
C VAL A 92 2.60 -5.52 -3.97
N LYS A 93 3.30 -6.53 -3.46
CA LYS A 93 4.45 -7.12 -4.12
C LYS A 93 4.00 -8.14 -5.17
N TYR A 94 4.51 -8.00 -6.39
CA TYR A 94 4.12 -8.85 -7.51
C TYR A 94 5.25 -9.01 -8.54
N SER A 95 5.28 -10.16 -9.20
CA SER A 95 6.26 -10.53 -10.23
C SER A 95 5.66 -10.52 -11.64
N GLU A 96 4.35 -10.72 -11.77
CA GLU A 96 3.68 -10.82 -13.07
C GLU A 96 2.41 -9.96 -13.15
N PRO A 97 2.18 -9.21 -14.26
CA PRO A 97 1.00 -8.35 -14.41
C PRO A 97 -0.35 -9.02 -14.13
N GLY A 98 -0.49 -10.31 -14.49
CA GLY A 98 -1.71 -11.08 -14.25
C GLY A 98 -2.08 -11.25 -12.77
N GLN A 99 -1.13 -11.13 -11.84
CA GLN A 99 -1.40 -11.19 -10.41
C GLN A 99 -2.24 -9.99 -9.94
N ILE A 100 -1.97 -8.79 -10.46
CA ILE A 100 -2.65 -7.55 -10.07
C ILE A 100 -4.13 -7.56 -10.50
N ILE A 101 -4.46 -8.21 -11.62
CA ILE A 101 -5.84 -8.31 -12.10
C ILE A 101 -6.76 -8.93 -11.04
N LYS A 102 -6.24 -9.89 -10.26
CA LYS A 102 -6.98 -10.59 -9.19
C LYS A 102 -7.47 -9.66 -8.08
N LEU A 103 -6.87 -8.47 -7.94
CA LEU A 103 -7.24 -7.49 -6.91
C LEU A 103 -8.51 -6.72 -7.26
N ARG A 104 -8.90 -6.63 -8.54
CA ARG A 104 -10.03 -5.81 -8.99
C ARG A 104 -11.36 -6.23 -8.36
N ASP A 105 -11.53 -7.53 -8.11
CA ASP A 105 -12.74 -8.10 -7.54
C ASP A 105 -12.71 -8.19 -6.01
N SER A 106 -11.55 -7.92 -5.40
CA SER A 106 -11.40 -7.90 -3.94
C SER A 106 -12.24 -6.77 -3.33
N LYS A 107 -13.10 -7.14 -2.39
CA LYS A 107 -13.89 -6.20 -1.58
C LYS A 107 -13.01 -5.48 -0.57
N ASN A 108 -11.96 -6.13 -0.08
CA ASN A 108 -11.01 -5.54 0.85
C ASN A 108 -10.10 -4.53 0.16
N PHE A 109 -9.64 -4.82 -1.06
CA PHE A 109 -8.83 -3.90 -1.86
C PHE A 109 -9.52 -2.55 -2.07
N LYS A 110 -10.83 -2.58 -2.38
CA LYS A 110 -11.66 -1.38 -2.59
C LYS A 110 -11.82 -0.48 -1.36
N GLN A 111 -11.41 -0.94 -0.17
CA GLN A 111 -11.47 -0.16 1.06
C GLN A 111 -10.16 0.61 1.36
N TYR A 112 -9.08 0.33 0.63
CA TYR A 112 -7.85 1.10 0.75
C TYR A 112 -7.98 2.44 0.02
N GLN A 113 -7.29 3.44 0.55
CA GLN A 113 -7.31 4.81 0.07
C GLN A 113 -6.06 5.15 -0.75
N VAL A 114 -4.97 4.42 -0.51
CA VAL A 114 -3.70 4.54 -1.25
C VAL A 114 -3.30 3.16 -1.74
N PHE A 115 -3.13 3.03 -3.05
CA PHE A 115 -2.64 1.83 -3.70
C PHE A 115 -1.18 2.00 -4.11
N ALA A 116 -0.31 1.20 -3.50
CA ALA A 116 1.09 1.10 -3.83
C ALA A 116 1.44 -0.30 -4.37
N VAL A 117 2.48 -0.38 -5.19
CA VAL A 117 3.03 -1.65 -5.66
C VAL A 117 4.53 -1.76 -5.44
N GLN A 118 5.01 -2.98 -5.26
CA GLN A 118 6.43 -3.33 -5.17
C GLN A 118 6.76 -4.41 -6.22
N PRO A 119 7.14 -4.02 -7.45
CA PRO A 119 7.47 -4.99 -8.49
C PRO A 119 8.76 -5.74 -8.15
N SER A 120 8.74 -7.08 -8.28
CA SER A 120 9.91 -7.94 -8.05
C SER A 120 10.64 -8.37 -9.34
N THR A 121 10.14 -7.99 -10.52
CA THR A 121 10.76 -8.29 -11.82
C THR A 121 10.77 -7.04 -12.71
N LEU A 122 11.63 -7.04 -13.74
CA LEU A 122 11.65 -5.96 -14.74
C LEU A 122 10.33 -5.86 -15.52
N ASN A 123 9.67 -7.01 -15.77
CA ASN A 123 8.37 -7.07 -16.43
C ASN A 123 7.29 -6.37 -15.58
N ALA A 124 7.20 -6.74 -14.30
CA ALA A 124 6.30 -6.10 -13.35
C ALA A 124 6.58 -4.60 -13.22
N PHE A 125 7.86 -4.20 -13.16
CA PHE A 125 8.22 -2.79 -13.08
C PHE A 125 7.78 -2.00 -14.33
N SER A 126 8.01 -2.56 -15.51
CA SER A 126 7.60 -1.92 -16.78
C SER A 126 6.08 -1.78 -16.88
N HIS A 127 5.34 -2.80 -16.43
CA HIS A 127 3.89 -2.78 -16.33
C HIS A 127 3.39 -1.72 -15.33
N ALA A 128 3.99 -1.63 -14.14
CA ALA A 128 3.69 -0.61 -13.15
C ALA A 128 3.88 0.81 -13.73
N CYS A 129 5.01 1.03 -14.42
CA CYS A 129 5.35 2.32 -15.00
C CYS A 129 4.41 2.71 -16.15
N SER A 130 3.99 1.76 -17.00
CA SER A 130 3.36 2.11 -18.29
C SER A 130 1.83 1.98 -18.30
N THR A 131 1.29 0.96 -17.62
CA THR A 131 -0.11 0.54 -17.80
C THR A 131 -0.90 0.60 -16.51
N LEU A 132 -0.31 0.18 -15.40
CA LEU A 132 -1.03 0.09 -14.13
C LEU A 132 -1.40 1.49 -13.62
N GLU A 133 -2.60 1.62 -13.08
CA GLU A 133 -3.04 2.79 -12.31
C GLU A 133 -2.77 2.52 -10.84
N VAL A 134 -1.84 3.30 -10.29
CA VAL A 134 -1.26 3.08 -8.96
C VAL A 134 -0.85 4.45 -8.42
N ASP A 135 -1.03 4.70 -7.13
CA ASP A 135 -0.64 5.96 -6.50
C ASP A 135 0.88 6.00 -6.26
N LEU A 136 1.48 4.86 -5.89
CA LEU A 136 2.90 4.77 -5.54
C LEU A 136 3.60 3.52 -6.10
N ILE A 137 4.74 3.70 -6.75
CA ILE A 137 5.66 2.60 -7.06
C ILE A 137 6.77 2.59 -6.01
N SER A 138 6.80 1.56 -5.17
CA SER A 138 7.79 1.35 -4.12
C SER A 138 8.86 0.36 -4.56
N LEU A 139 10.10 0.60 -4.13
CA LEU A 139 11.24 -0.26 -4.39
C LEU A 139 11.83 -0.66 -3.04
N SER A 140 12.09 -1.96 -2.82
CA SER A 140 12.66 -2.43 -1.56
C SER A 140 14.13 -2.02 -1.46
N CYS A 141 14.48 -1.25 -0.42
CA CYS A 141 15.87 -0.95 -0.08
C CYS A 141 16.53 -1.99 0.85
N ARG A 142 15.80 -3.02 1.28
CA ARG A 142 16.33 -4.06 2.18
C ARG A 142 17.33 -4.99 1.50
N GLU A 143 17.16 -5.19 0.20
CA GLU A 143 17.94 -6.12 -0.61
C GLU A 143 18.29 -5.45 -1.93
N LYS A 144 19.34 -5.94 -2.59
CA LYS A 144 19.67 -5.49 -3.94
C LYS A 144 18.49 -5.80 -4.86
N LEU A 145 18.05 -4.80 -5.62
CA LEU A 145 16.97 -5.01 -6.59
C LEU A 145 17.32 -6.14 -7.56
N PRO A 146 16.37 -7.07 -7.84
CA PRO A 146 16.61 -8.21 -8.72
C PRO A 146 16.70 -7.82 -10.21
N PHE A 147 16.50 -6.53 -10.54
CA PHE A 147 16.63 -5.98 -11.89
C PHE A 147 17.26 -4.59 -11.86
N THR A 148 17.83 -4.19 -13.00
CA THR A 148 18.31 -2.82 -13.20
C THR A 148 17.15 -1.95 -13.69
N ILE A 149 16.97 -0.77 -13.11
CA ILE A 149 15.93 0.18 -13.50
C ILE A 149 16.35 0.89 -14.80
N PRO A 150 15.61 0.71 -15.92
CA PRO A 150 15.92 1.45 -17.14
C PRO A 150 15.51 2.91 -16.99
N ARG A 151 16.42 3.85 -17.33
CA ARG A 151 16.15 5.30 -17.28
C ARG A 151 14.85 5.70 -17.99
N LYS A 152 14.56 5.06 -19.14
CA LYS A 152 13.34 5.28 -19.91
C LYS A 152 12.08 4.98 -19.10
N MET A 153 12.07 3.89 -18.31
CA MET A 153 10.92 3.50 -17.50
C MET A 153 10.71 4.42 -16.30
N TYR A 154 11.81 4.88 -15.69
CA TYR A 154 11.72 5.92 -14.67
C TYR A 154 11.08 7.21 -15.20
N GLN A 155 11.51 7.67 -16.38
CA GLN A 155 10.93 8.86 -17.02
C GLN A 155 9.45 8.71 -17.32
N VAL A 156 9.04 7.54 -17.84
CA VAL A 156 7.62 7.24 -18.10
C VAL A 156 6.82 7.34 -16.81
N ALA A 157 7.30 6.74 -15.72
CA ALA A 157 6.61 6.77 -14.44
C ALA A 157 6.50 8.19 -13.86
N VAL A 158 7.57 8.99 -13.92
CA VAL A 158 7.55 10.40 -13.48
C VAL A 158 6.58 11.23 -14.31
N GLN A 159 6.59 11.06 -15.64
CA GLN A 159 5.68 11.80 -16.51
C GLN A 159 4.21 11.44 -16.26
N ARG A 160 3.92 10.17 -15.95
CA ARG A 160 2.58 9.76 -15.54
C ARG A 160 2.19 10.38 -14.20
N GLY A 161 3.11 10.45 -13.24
CA GLY A 161 2.88 11.08 -11.94
C GLY A 161 2.50 12.56 -11.98
N ASN A 162 3.03 13.28 -12.97
CA ASN A 162 2.69 14.68 -13.19
C ASN A 162 1.31 14.86 -13.83
N ASN A 163 0.80 13.85 -14.54
CA ASN A 163 -0.46 13.89 -15.28
C ASN A 163 -1.63 13.24 -14.53
N ASN A 164 -1.34 12.26 -13.67
CA ASN A 164 -2.25 11.52 -12.81
C ASN A 164 -1.46 11.19 -11.53
N LYS A 165 -2.12 11.15 -10.36
CA LYS A 165 -1.58 11.13 -8.98
C LYS A 165 -0.59 10.00 -8.58
N SER A 166 0.27 9.52 -9.49
CA SER A 166 1.16 8.36 -9.37
C SER A 166 2.62 8.79 -9.12
N SER A 167 3.08 8.83 -7.87
CA SER A 167 4.49 9.18 -7.58
C SER A 167 5.39 7.94 -7.49
N VAL A 168 6.57 7.99 -8.10
CA VAL A 168 7.63 7.00 -7.84
C VAL A 168 8.38 7.45 -6.59
N THR A 169 8.34 6.64 -5.54
CA THR A 169 9.04 6.93 -4.28
C THR A 169 9.86 5.73 -3.87
N GLN A 170 11.17 5.93 -3.66
CA GLN A 170 12.01 4.97 -2.96
C GLN A 170 11.74 5.06 -1.46
N TRP A 171 11.63 3.91 -0.78
CA TRP A 171 11.51 3.80 0.68
C TRP A 171 12.47 2.72 1.18
#